data_AF-A0A817NYS1-F1
#
_entry.id   AF-A0A817NYS1-F1
#
_cell.length_a   1.000
_cell.length_b   1.000
_cell.length_c   1.000
_cell.angle_alpha   90.00
_cell.angle_beta   90.00
_cell.angle_gamma   90.00
#
_symmetry.space_group_name_H-M   'P 1'
#
loop_
_entity.id
_entity.type
_entity.pdbx_description
1 polymer ?
#
loop_
_entity_poly.entity_id
_entity_poly.type
_entity_poly.pdbx_seq_one_letter_code
_entity_poly.pdbx_strand_id
1 'polypeptide(L)'
;MNLPIKKRIVCAMSGGVDSSVSAALLKRKGYEVIGCFMRNWEKHEDDDSPTKCTNDKDLDDAIYVSNRLDIRLHVVDFIKDYWTKVFEPFLNDYQTGLTPNPDILCNKYIKFDALLKYCQERLDTTCLATGHYAQIKKDEQGIKY
;
A
#
# COMPACT_ATOMS: atom_id res chain seq x y z
N MET A 1 14.45 29.99 12.01
CA MET A 1 13.92 29.05 13.01
C MET A 1 13.97 27.66 12.40
N ASN A 2 14.78 26.74 12.95
CA ASN A 2 14.77 25.34 12.52
C ASN A 2 13.55 24.66 13.14
N LEU A 3 12.55 24.36 12.33
CA LEU A 3 11.46 23.48 12.75
C LEU A 3 12.04 22.09 13.07
N PRO A 4 11.55 21.40 14.11
CA PRO A 4 11.98 20.03 14.39
C PRO A 4 11.70 19.13 13.18
N ILE A 5 12.67 18.30 12.80
CA ILE A 5 12.54 17.37 11.68
C ILE A 5 11.39 16.42 11.99
N LYS A 6 10.26 16.58 11.29
CA LYS A 6 9.12 15.67 11.39
C LYS A 6 9.54 14.34 10.81
N LYS A 7 9.36 13.26 11.57
CA LYS A 7 9.61 11.91 11.07
C LYS A 7 8.66 11.63 9.89
N ARG A 8 9.24 11.32 8.73
CA ARG A 8 8.50 11.00 7.50
C ARG A 8 7.96 9.58 7.54
N ILE A 9 6.67 9.44 7.26
CA ILE A 9 5.97 8.14 7.22
C ILE A 9 5.23 8.03 5.89
N VAL A 10 5.48 6.95 5.17
CA VAL A 10 4.66 6.58 4.01
C VAL A 10 3.45 5.79 4.50
N CYS A 11 2.26 6.20 4.12
CA CYS A 11 1.03 5.45 4.38
C CYS A 11 0.56 4.81 3.08
N ALA A 12 0.46 3.47 3.05
CA ALA A 12 -0.14 2.75 1.94
C ALA A 12 -1.65 3.05 1.89
N MET A 13 -2.07 3.79 0.86
CA MET A 13 -3.43 4.26 0.62
C MET A 13 -4.09 3.36 -0.42
N SER A 14 -5.18 2.68 -0.06
CA SER A 14 -5.91 1.80 -1.00
C SER A 14 -7.22 2.41 -1.52
N GLY A 15 -7.53 3.66 -1.16
CA GLY A 15 -8.87 4.25 -1.33
C GLY A 15 -9.86 3.86 -0.23
N GLY A 16 -9.53 2.85 0.59
CA GLY A 16 -10.38 2.39 1.68
C GLY A 16 -10.34 3.29 2.93
N VAL A 17 -11.36 3.13 3.77
CA VAL A 17 -11.52 3.89 5.03
C VAL A 17 -10.37 3.65 6.00
N ASP A 18 -9.85 2.43 6.11
CA ASP A 18 -8.82 2.08 7.09
C ASP A 18 -7.51 2.81 6.81
N SER A 19 -7.06 2.78 5.55
CA SER A 19 -5.87 3.55 5.15
C SER A 19 -6.08 5.06 5.30
N SER A 20 -7.28 5.55 5.02
CA SER A 20 -7.64 6.96 5.15
C SER A 20 -7.56 7.44 6.60
N VAL A 21 -8.14 6.67 7.52
CA VAL A 21 -8.11 6.96 8.95
C VAL A 21 -6.68 6.81 9.49
N SER A 22 -5.93 5.79 9.07
CA SER A 22 -4.50 5.64 9.43
C SER A 22 -3.69 6.87 9.04
N ALA A 23 -3.82 7.36 7.81
CA ALA A 23 -3.13 8.58 7.34
C ALA A 23 -3.55 9.81 8.16
N ALA A 24 -4.85 9.98 8.42
CA ALA A 24 -5.38 11.09 9.21
C ALA A 24 -4.85 11.07 10.66
N LEU A 25 -4.81 9.91 11.29
CA LEU A 25 -4.27 9.74 12.65
C LEU A 25 -2.77 10.08 12.72
N LEU A 26 -1.98 9.67 11.71
CA LEU A 26 -0.56 10.01 11.64
C LEU A 26 -0.34 11.52 11.43
N LYS A 27 -1.11 12.13 10.52
CA LYS A 27 -1.06 13.59 10.30
C LYS A 27 -1.44 14.34 11.59
N ARG A 28 -2.49 13.91 12.29
CA ARG A 28 -2.91 14.49 13.58
C ARG A 28 -1.83 14.38 14.66
N LYS A 29 -1.01 13.32 14.65
CA LYS A 29 0.15 13.14 15.53
C LYS A 29 1.37 14.00 15.13
N GLY A 30 1.28 14.77 14.04
CA GLY A 30 2.30 15.73 13.63
C GLY A 30 3.39 15.16 12.73
N TYR A 31 3.24 13.93 12.23
CA TYR A 31 4.20 13.33 11.27
C TYR A 31 4.13 14.01 9.90
N GLU A 32 5.22 13.93 9.14
CA GLU A 32 5.21 14.20 7.70
C GLU A 32 4.67 12.95 7.00
N VAL A 33 3.42 12.98 6.55
CA VAL A 33 2.76 11.83 5.93
C VAL A 33 2.80 11.97 4.41
N ILE A 34 3.23 10.92 3.74
CA ILE A 34 3.16 10.76 2.28
C ILE A 34 2.24 9.58 2.00
N GLY A 35 1.20 9.77 1.20
CA GLY A 35 0.36 8.68 0.71
C GLY A 35 1.05 7.93 -0.43
N CYS A 36 0.85 6.61 -0.50
CA CYS A 36 1.29 5.79 -1.63
C CYS A 36 0.17 4.83 -2.04
N PHE A 37 -0.33 4.96 -3.26
CA PHE A 37 -1.29 4.05 -3.89
C PHE A 37 -0.54 3.08 -4.81
N MET A 38 -0.82 1.79 -4.66
CA MET A 38 -0.17 0.73 -5.44
C MET A 38 -1.09 0.24 -6.55
N ARG A 39 -0.62 0.28 -7.79
CA ARG A 39 -1.23 -0.44 -8.91
C ARG A 39 -0.55 -1.79 -9.03
N ASN A 40 -1.27 -2.85 -8.66
CA ASN A 40 -0.75 -4.22 -8.64
C ASN A 40 -1.34 -5.11 -9.74
N TRP A 41 -2.34 -4.61 -10.47
CA TRP A 41 -3.08 -5.37 -11.46
C TRP A 41 -3.53 -4.46 -12.60
N GLU A 42 -3.37 -4.90 -13.85
CA GLU A 42 -3.98 -4.25 -15.01
C GLU A 42 -5.36 -4.86 -15.26
N LYS A 43 -6.39 -4.03 -15.32
CA LYS A 43 -7.67 -4.46 -15.88
C LYS A 43 -7.49 -4.51 -17.40
N HIS A 44 -7.48 -5.71 -17.97
CA HIS A 44 -7.51 -5.86 -19.43
C HIS A 44 -8.84 -5.33 -19.98
N GLU A 45 -8.77 -4.60 -21.09
CA GLU A 45 -9.91 -3.96 -21.77
C GLU A 45 -10.81 -4.95 -22.54
N ASP A 46 -10.51 -6.26 -22.50
CA ASP A 46 -11.21 -7.32 -23.25
C ASP A 46 -12.52 -7.81 -22.58
N ASP A 47 -13.00 -7.12 -21.53
CA ASP A 47 -14.32 -7.40 -20.97
C ASP A 47 -15.35 -6.58 -21.75
N ASP A 48 -15.99 -7.22 -22.75
CA ASP A 48 -17.08 -6.73 -23.62
C ASP A 48 -18.34 -6.22 -22.86
N SER A 49 -18.21 -5.90 -21.58
CA SER A 49 -19.25 -5.20 -20.82
C SER A 49 -19.33 -3.73 -21.29
N PRO A 50 -20.53 -3.20 -21.59
CA PRO A 50 -20.71 -1.81 -22.00
C PRO A 50 -20.45 -0.81 -20.86
N THR A 51 -19.95 -1.28 -19.71
CA THR A 51 -19.66 -0.47 -18.53
C THR A 51 -18.18 -0.09 -18.55
N LYS A 52 -17.82 0.77 -19.52
CA LYS A 52 -16.54 1.49 -19.50
C LYS A 52 -16.45 2.33 -18.24
N CYS A 53 -15.92 1.76 -17.16
CA CYS A 53 -15.50 2.50 -15.99
C CYS A 53 -13.97 2.55 -15.99
N THR A 54 -13.43 3.41 -16.86
CA THR A 54 -12.01 3.82 -16.91
C THR A 54 -11.57 4.63 -15.68
N ASN A 55 -12.44 4.81 -14.68
CA ASN A 55 -12.09 5.39 -13.40
C ASN A 55 -11.68 4.27 -12.43
N ASP A 56 -10.40 4.23 -12.09
CA ASP A 56 -9.91 3.52 -10.94
C ASP A 56 -10.46 4.22 -9.68
N LYS A 57 -11.70 3.88 -9.30
CA LYS A 57 -12.43 4.52 -8.20
C LYS A 57 -11.61 4.53 -6.90
N ASP A 58 -10.84 3.48 -6.65
CA ASP A 58 -9.98 3.37 -5.47
C ASP A 58 -8.86 4.42 -5.51
N LEU A 59 -8.31 4.71 -6.70
CA LEU A 59 -7.37 5.79 -6.90
C LEU A 59 -8.04 7.17 -6.75
N ASP A 60 -9.25 7.35 -7.31
CA ASP A 60 -10.01 8.60 -7.15
C ASP A 60 -10.29 8.89 -5.67
N ASP A 61 -10.68 7.87 -4.90
CA ASP A 61 -10.92 7.96 -3.45
C ASP A 61 -9.61 8.24 -2.70
N ALA A 62 -8.50 7.60 -3.07
CA ALA A 62 -7.18 7.89 -2.51
C ALA A 62 -6.72 9.33 -2.77
N ILE A 63 -6.90 9.83 -4.00
CA ILE A 63 -6.62 11.22 -4.39
C ILE A 63 -7.48 12.18 -3.58
N TYR A 64 -8.78 11.91 -3.50
CA TYR A 64 -9.72 12.72 -2.75
C TYR A 64 -9.31 12.83 -1.28
N VAL A 65 -9.03 11.71 -0.62
CA VAL A 65 -8.61 11.70 0.79
C VAL A 65 -7.26 12.39 0.98
N SER A 66 -6.28 12.12 0.12
CA SER A 66 -4.97 12.77 0.20
C SER A 66 -5.07 14.29 0.08
N ASN A 67 -5.91 14.79 -0.84
CA ASN A 67 -6.20 16.22 -0.98
C ASN A 67 -6.87 16.79 0.28
N ARG A 68 -7.85 16.06 0.86
CA ARG A 68 -8.53 16.50 2.09
C ARG A 68 -7.60 16.53 3.32
N LEU A 69 -6.58 15.69 3.35
CA LEU A 69 -5.59 15.62 4.43
C LEU A 69 -4.36 16.53 4.21
N ASP A 70 -4.27 17.19 3.06
CA ASP A 70 -3.10 17.96 2.64
C ASP A 70 -1.81 17.11 2.74
N ILE A 71 -1.83 15.96 2.07
CA ILE A 71 -0.69 15.04 1.93
C ILE A 71 -0.44 14.75 0.46
N ARG A 72 0.84 14.61 0.09
CA ARG A 72 1.21 14.18 -1.26
C ARG A 72 0.85 12.71 -1.45
N LEU A 73 0.26 12.37 -2.59
CA LEU A 73 0.02 10.99 -3.01
C LEU A 73 0.98 10.58 -4.13
N HIS A 74 1.65 9.45 -3.96
CA HIS A 74 2.40 8.77 -5.01
C HIS A 74 1.57 7.61 -5.55
N VAL A 75 1.58 7.42 -6.87
CA VAL A 75 1.04 6.22 -7.52
C VAL A 75 2.21 5.41 -8.01
N VAL A 76 2.28 4.13 -7.61
CA VAL A 76 3.42 3.26 -7.90
C VAL A 76 2.92 1.97 -8.53
N ASP A 77 3.61 1.53 -9.57
CA ASP A 77 3.31 0.32 -10.31
C ASP A 77 4.13 -0.86 -9.78
N PHE A 78 3.43 -1.92 -9.36
CA PHE A 78 4.01 -3.20 -8.98
C PHE A 78 3.34 -4.36 -9.74
N ILE A 79 2.75 -4.12 -10.91
CA ILE A 79 2.04 -5.14 -11.70
C ILE A 79 2.96 -6.32 -12.00
N LYS A 80 4.18 -6.06 -12.46
CA LYS A 80 5.17 -7.12 -12.75
C LYS A 80 5.58 -7.92 -11.52
N ASP A 81 5.83 -7.24 -10.40
CA ASP A 81 6.16 -7.89 -9.14
C ASP A 81 5.00 -8.74 -8.61
N TYR A 82 3.78 -8.21 -8.69
CA TYR A 82 2.57 -8.92 -8.26
C TYR A 82 2.33 -10.16 -9.12
N TRP A 83 2.42 -10.02 -10.45
CA TRP A 83 2.25 -11.15 -11.37
C TRP A 83 3.22 -12.29 -11.04
N THR A 84 4.51 -11.99 -10.99
CA THR A 84 5.57 -12.99 -10.82
C THR A 84 5.65 -13.57 -9.40
N LYS A 85 5.41 -12.76 -8.36
CA LYS A 85 5.64 -13.19 -6.96
C LYS A 85 4.37 -13.59 -6.22
N VAL A 86 3.20 -13.27 -6.74
CA VAL A 86 1.91 -13.56 -6.11
C VAL A 86 1.02 -14.40 -7.02
N PHE A 87 0.79 -13.94 -8.25
CA PHE A 87 -0.19 -14.56 -9.14
C PHE A 87 0.29 -15.86 -9.79
N GLU A 88 1.52 -15.91 -10.31
CA GLU A 88 2.11 -17.15 -10.85
C GLU A 88 2.17 -18.28 -9.80
N PRO A 89 2.67 -18.06 -8.56
CA PRO A 89 2.60 -19.06 -7.49
C PRO A 89 1.17 -19.51 -7.18
N PHE A 90 0.22 -18.55 -7.13
CA PHE A 90 -1.19 -18.85 -6.91
C PHE A 90 -1.76 -19.79 -7.97
N LEU A 91 -1.48 -19.54 -9.26
CA LEU A 91 -1.93 -20.41 -10.35
C LEU A 91 -1.31 -21.81 -10.25
N ASN A 92 -0.02 -21.91 -9.97
CA ASN A 92 0.67 -23.19 -9.82
C ASN A 92 0.08 -24.01 -8.65
N ASP A 93 -0.15 -23.39 -7.51
CA ASP A 93 -0.77 -24.05 -6.35
C ASP A 93 -2.18 -24.54 -6.69
N TYR A 94 -2.99 -23.72 -7.37
CA TYR A 94 -4.32 -24.13 -7.84
C TYR A 94 -4.27 -25.32 -8.81
N GLN A 95 -3.32 -25.32 -9.76
CA GLN A 95 -3.14 -26.42 -10.72
C GLN A 95 -2.77 -27.74 -10.04
N THR A 96 -2.16 -27.70 -8.86
CA THR A 96 -1.80 -28.88 -8.06
C THR A 96 -2.89 -29.30 -7.08
N GLY A 97 -4.07 -28.66 -7.13
CA GLY A 97 -5.22 -28.99 -6.27
C GLY A 97 -5.18 -28.37 -4.88
N LEU A 98 -4.26 -27.42 -4.63
CA LEU A 98 -4.23 -26.66 -3.40
C LEU A 98 -5.21 -25.48 -3.44
N THR A 99 -5.55 -24.96 -2.26
CA THR A 99 -6.28 -23.69 -2.11
C THR A 99 -5.32 -22.63 -1.54
N PRO A 100 -4.57 -21.91 -2.39
CA PRO A 100 -3.61 -20.91 -1.96
C PRO A 100 -4.27 -19.64 -1.42
N ASN A 101 -3.53 -18.91 -0.56
CA ASN A 101 -3.89 -17.59 -0.09
C ASN A 101 -2.93 -16.54 -0.68
N PRO A 102 -3.31 -15.82 -1.75
CA PRO A 102 -2.44 -14.84 -2.41
C PRO A 102 -2.15 -13.61 -1.54
N ASP A 103 -3.03 -13.28 -0.57
CA ASP A 103 -2.85 -12.10 0.30
C ASP A 103 -1.63 -12.23 1.20
N ILE A 104 -1.26 -13.45 1.61
CA ILE A 104 -0.04 -13.71 2.36
C ILE A 104 1.19 -13.30 1.53
N LEU A 105 1.20 -13.67 0.24
CA LEU A 105 2.30 -13.34 -0.66
C LEU A 105 2.28 -11.85 -1.04
N CYS A 106 1.10 -11.25 -1.23
CA CYS A 106 0.94 -9.82 -1.46
C CYS A 106 1.52 -9.00 -0.29
N ASN A 107 1.20 -9.37 0.95
CA ASN A 107 1.79 -8.73 2.11
C ASN A 107 3.32 -8.89 2.13
N LYS A 108 3.80 -10.12 1.96
CA LYS A 108 5.23 -10.45 2.03
C LYS A 108 6.08 -9.76 0.95
N TYR A 109 5.64 -9.82 -0.31
CA TYR A 109 6.45 -9.43 -1.46
C TYR A 109 6.11 -8.05 -2.03
N ILE A 110 4.89 -7.58 -1.83
CA ILE A 110 4.45 -6.29 -2.40
C ILE A 110 4.40 -5.24 -1.30
N LYS A 111 3.52 -5.40 -0.30
CA LYS A 111 3.27 -4.35 0.70
C LYS A 111 4.46 -4.10 1.62
N PHE A 112 5.17 -5.15 2.05
CA PHE A 112 6.26 -5.03 3.02
C PHE A 112 7.66 -5.28 2.43
N ASP A 113 7.76 -5.60 1.12
CA ASP A 113 9.05 -5.69 0.41
C ASP A 113 9.16 -4.63 -0.69
N ALA A 114 8.46 -4.79 -1.84
CA ALA A 114 8.56 -3.87 -2.97
C ALA A 114 8.21 -2.40 -2.59
N LEU A 115 7.11 -2.19 -1.88
CA LEU A 115 6.72 -0.86 -1.42
C LEU A 115 7.72 -0.30 -0.39
N LEU A 116 8.25 -1.12 0.51
CA LEU A 116 9.21 -0.66 1.50
C LEU A 116 10.55 -0.25 0.84
N LYS A 117 11.00 -1.00 -0.17
CA LYS A 117 12.15 -0.64 -1.01
C LYS A 117 11.91 0.67 -1.76
N TYR A 118 10.73 0.85 -2.35
CA TYR A 118 10.35 2.13 -2.97
C TYR A 118 10.43 3.29 -1.97
N CYS A 119 9.92 3.10 -0.75
CA CYS A 119 9.99 4.14 0.30
C CYS A 119 11.44 4.52 0.63
N GLN A 120 12.33 3.53 0.74
CA GLN A 120 13.74 3.75 1.03
C GLN A 120 14.45 4.47 -0.12
N GLU A 121 14.31 3.97 -1.34
CA GLU A 121 15.06 4.45 -2.51
C GLU A 121 14.53 5.77 -3.08
N ARG A 122 13.22 6.01 -2.98
CA ARG A 122 12.57 7.15 -3.67
C ARG A 122 12.07 8.23 -2.71
N LEU A 123 11.79 7.88 -1.45
CA LEU A 123 11.19 8.78 -0.47
C LEU A 123 12.05 9.00 0.79
N ASP A 124 13.22 8.37 0.84
CA ASP A 124 14.21 8.50 1.92
C ASP A 124 13.62 8.19 3.30
N THR A 125 12.83 7.11 3.40
CA THR A 125 12.29 6.64 4.69
C THR A 125 12.05 5.14 4.71
N THR A 126 12.26 4.54 5.88
CA THR A 126 11.92 3.14 6.20
C THR A 126 10.61 3.02 6.98
N CYS A 127 9.93 4.14 7.26
CA CYS A 127 8.73 4.15 8.07
C CYS A 127 7.50 4.03 7.18
N LEU A 128 6.94 2.82 7.16
CA LEU A 128 5.73 2.47 6.44
C LEU A 128 4.56 2.24 7.41
N ALA A 129 3.39 2.75 7.06
CA ALA A 129 2.13 2.50 7.72
C ALA A 129 1.11 1.95 6.72
N THR A 130 0.15 1.18 7.23
CA THR A 130 -0.93 0.59 6.42
C THR A 130 -2.26 0.67 7.18
N GLY A 131 -3.36 0.33 6.50
CA GLY A 131 -4.68 0.15 7.13
C GLY A 131 -4.88 -1.20 7.82
N HIS A 132 -3.86 -2.06 7.94
CA HIS A 132 -4.05 -3.36 8.59
C HIS A 132 -4.37 -3.19 10.08
N TYR A 133 -5.38 -3.93 10.53
CA TYR A 133 -5.73 -4.07 11.95
C TYR A 133 -4.75 -5.00 12.65
N ALA A 134 -3.52 -4.52 12.83
CA ALA A 134 -2.45 -5.21 13.53
C ALA A 134 -1.64 -4.22 14.37
N GLN A 135 -0.98 -4.71 15.42
CA GLN A 135 -0.16 -3.89 16.29
C GLN A 135 1.24 -4.47 16.42
N ILE A 136 2.25 -3.63 16.12
CA ILE A 136 3.64 -3.94 16.43
C ILE A 136 3.86 -3.63 17.91
N LYS A 137 4.16 -4.66 18.72
CA LYS A 137 4.59 -4.47 20.12
C LYS A 137 6.10 -4.44 20.18
N LYS A 138 6.65 -3.53 20.99
CA LYS A 138 8.07 -3.55 21.34
C LYS A 138 8.20 -3.85 22.82
N ASP A 139 9.06 -4.79 23.16
CA ASP A 139 9.54 -4.99 24.54
C ASP A 139 11.03 -4.64 24.61
N GLU A 140 11.63 -4.84 25.79
CA GLU A 140 13.05 -4.55 26.03
C GLU A 140 14.00 -5.37 25.12
N GLN A 141 13.52 -6.47 24.53
CA GLN A 141 14.29 -7.36 23.65
C GLN A 141 14.10 -7.03 22.16
N GLY A 142 13.19 -6.12 21.81
CA GLY A 142 12.98 -5.64 20.44
C GLY A 142 11.52 -5.71 20.00
N ILE A 143 11.29 -5.99 18.71
CA ILE A 143 9.94 -6.12 18.15
C ILE A 143 9.40 -7.53 18.43
N LYS A 144 8.23 -7.58 19.07
CA LYS A 144 7.45 -8.80 19.28
C LYS A 144 6.34 -8.87 18.22
N TYR A 145 6.30 -9.95 17.46
CA TYR A 145 5.26 -10.25 16.47
C TYR A 145 4.01 -10.80 17.15
#